data_AF-A0A8C3YRW4-F1
#
_entry.id   AF-A0A8C3YRW4-F1
#
_cell.length_a   1.000
_cell.length_b   1.000
_cell.length_c   1.000
_cell.angle_alpha   90.00
_cell.angle_beta   90.00
_cell.angle_gamma   90.00
#
_symmetry.space_group_name_H-M   'P 1'
#
loop_
_entity.id
_entity.type
_entity.pdbx_description
1 polymer ?
#
loop_
_entity_poly.entity_id
_entity_poly.type
_entity_poly.pdbx_seq_one_letter_code
_entity_poly.pdbx_strand_id
1 'polypeptide(L)'
;MERRPEPVRGKLQIFQKMDKEPQTRAGSPVFEYHAALITGDLDRLKPLTDQFFQDANMVFEIKKDEMEWQVKSSGTFGLSGLWTLEYKRELTTPLCIAAAHGHTACVRHLLGRGADPDASPGGRGALHEACLGGHTACARLLLQHRADPDLLSAEGLAPLHLCRTAASLGCAQALLEHAASVQRAGGAGLNTPLHVAAQHGLDEHALLYLGHGASVDARNGRGETALSAACGAVRRPDEHARCLRLCALLLREGAAADARDEDERSPLHKACGRARHDLARLLLQHGADAGALDYGGATPLACVLQTAACAREAEPHRTVQALLNHGSPTVWPDAFCKVLRICAPAPAAVEVLFNSYPQLRVSESWKEVIPEEVFQAHRAFYRSLLALARTPRCLQHLCRCAIRKLFGAKCFCLVPLLPVPRSLRDFLLLEPEGLLR
;
A
#
# COMPACT_ATOMS: atom_id res chain seq x y z
N MET A 1 -65.72 47.50 8.62
CA MET A 1 -64.83 48.68 8.57
C MET A 1 -63.62 48.36 9.44
N GLU A 2 -62.70 47.51 9.00
CA GLU A 2 -61.62 47.82 8.05
C GLU A 2 -60.83 49.08 8.42
N ARG A 3 -59.58 48.88 8.86
CA ARG A 3 -58.38 49.35 8.16
C ARG A 3 -57.16 48.66 8.76
N ARG A 4 -56.55 47.78 7.96
CA ARG A 4 -55.18 47.28 8.16
C ARG A 4 -54.22 48.45 7.93
N PRO A 5 -53.22 48.72 8.79
CA PRO A 5 -52.13 49.61 8.43
C PRO A 5 -51.20 48.90 7.42
N GLU A 6 -50.86 49.64 6.37
CA GLU A 6 -50.08 49.23 5.21
C GLU A 6 -48.64 48.81 5.58
N PRO A 7 -48.00 47.90 4.81
CA PRO A 7 -46.60 47.59 5.02
C PRO A 7 -45.73 48.78 4.59
N VAL A 8 -45.02 49.36 5.56
CA VAL A 8 -43.96 50.34 5.29
C VAL A 8 -42.88 49.65 4.46
N ARG A 9 -42.85 49.94 3.15
CA ARG A 9 -41.73 49.59 2.25
C ARG A 9 -40.54 50.51 2.56
N GLY A 10 -39.84 50.23 3.64
CA GLY A 10 -38.50 50.76 3.92
C GLY A 10 -37.46 49.84 3.29
N LYS A 11 -36.74 50.31 2.27
CA LYS A 11 -35.52 49.64 1.79
C LYS A 11 -34.52 49.62 2.95
N LEU A 12 -34.33 48.45 3.57
CA LEU A 12 -33.15 48.22 4.40
C LEU A 12 -31.93 48.43 3.52
N GLN A 13 -31.20 49.51 3.77
CA GLN A 13 -29.86 49.71 3.24
C GLN A 13 -29.00 48.60 3.85
N ILE A 14 -28.89 47.50 3.10
CA ILE A 14 -27.88 46.48 3.31
C ILE A 14 -26.55 47.20 3.30
N PHE A 15 -25.81 47.00 4.39
CA PHE A 15 -24.49 47.53 4.70
C PHE A 15 -23.74 48.06 3.48
N GLN A 16 -23.34 49.33 3.58
CA GLN A 16 -22.37 49.95 2.71
C GLN A 16 -21.22 48.96 2.49
N LYS A 17 -21.14 48.52 1.23
CA LYS A 17 -20.01 47.87 0.63
C LYS A 17 -18.79 48.72 0.99
N MET A 18 -18.03 48.31 2.01
CA MET A 18 -16.67 48.78 2.18
C MET A 18 -15.90 48.15 1.03
N ASP A 19 -15.88 48.87 -0.09
CA ASP A 19 -14.85 48.75 -1.10
C ASP A 19 -13.51 49.00 -0.39
N LYS A 20 -12.88 47.90 0.05
CA LYS A 20 -11.43 47.80 0.04
C LYS A 20 -11.10 46.76 -1.00
N GLU A 21 -10.78 47.28 -2.19
CA GLU A 21 -10.05 46.58 -3.23
C GLU A 21 -8.95 45.70 -2.60
N PRO A 22 -8.74 44.46 -3.07
CA PRO A 22 -7.57 43.69 -2.72
C PRO A 22 -6.38 44.38 -3.39
N GLN A 23 -5.70 45.27 -2.65
CA GLN A 23 -4.38 45.72 -3.04
C GLN A 23 -3.46 44.49 -3.00
N THR A 24 -3.15 43.98 -4.18
CA THR A 24 -1.93 43.23 -4.49
C THR A 24 -0.72 43.95 -3.88
N ARG A 25 -0.34 43.60 -2.66
CA ARG A 25 0.88 44.09 -2.02
C ARG A 25 1.97 43.02 -2.12
N ALA A 26 2.69 43.04 -3.23
CA ALA A 26 4.08 42.62 -3.21
C ALA A 26 4.80 43.46 -2.13
N GLY A 27 5.27 42.82 -1.05
CA GLY A 27 6.00 43.49 0.05
C GLY A 27 5.39 43.41 1.45
N SER A 28 4.50 42.45 1.75
CA SER A 28 4.12 42.17 3.15
C SER A 28 5.27 41.44 3.87
N PRO A 29 5.74 41.89 5.06
CA PRO A 29 6.85 41.26 5.78
C PRO A 29 6.55 39.79 6.15
N VAL A 30 5.26 39.45 6.30
CA VAL A 30 4.79 38.07 6.54
C VAL A 30 5.00 37.19 5.30
N PHE A 31 4.71 37.73 4.10
CA PHE A 31 4.88 37.01 2.85
C PHE A 31 6.37 36.83 2.52
N GLU A 32 7.19 37.85 2.76
CA GLU A 32 8.65 37.77 2.61
C GLU A 32 9.25 36.76 3.59
N TYR A 33 8.74 36.70 4.82
CA TYR A 33 9.15 35.72 5.82
C TYR A 33 8.81 34.28 5.41
N HIS A 34 7.58 34.07 4.92
CA HIS A 34 7.15 32.78 4.40
C HIS A 34 7.94 32.36 3.15
N ALA A 35 8.17 33.29 2.22
CA ALA A 35 9.02 33.06 1.07
C ALA A 35 10.44 32.67 1.49
N ALA A 36 11.03 33.37 2.49
CA ALA A 36 12.33 33.02 3.04
C ALA A 36 12.36 31.64 3.71
N LEU A 37 11.27 31.23 4.37
CA LEU A 37 11.13 29.89 4.94
C LEU A 37 11.04 28.80 3.87
N ILE A 38 10.34 29.04 2.77
CA ILE A 38 10.23 28.09 1.65
C ILE A 38 11.57 28.01 0.89
N THR A 39 12.22 29.14 0.63
CA THR A 39 13.50 29.17 -0.10
C THR A 39 14.68 28.74 0.76
N GLY A 40 14.56 28.81 2.09
CA GLY A 40 15.66 28.51 3.01
C GLY A 40 16.69 29.63 3.13
N ASP A 41 16.34 30.86 2.72
CA ASP A 41 17.24 32.01 2.77
C ASP A 41 17.36 32.54 4.20
N LEU A 42 18.37 32.05 4.90
CA LEU A 42 18.63 32.38 6.30
C LEU A 42 19.04 33.84 6.51
N ASP A 43 19.70 34.45 5.51
CA ASP A 43 20.16 35.83 5.60
C ASP A 43 19.00 36.82 5.53
N ARG A 44 17.93 36.46 4.78
CA ARG A 44 16.66 37.20 4.80
C ARG A 44 15.81 36.86 6.01
N LEU A 45 15.86 35.63 6.50
CA LEU A 45 15.03 35.17 7.61
C LEU A 45 15.41 35.85 8.93
N LYS A 46 16.70 35.93 9.26
CA LYS A 46 17.22 36.54 10.50
C LYS A 46 16.69 37.97 10.79
N PRO A 47 16.85 38.95 9.87
CA PRO A 47 16.38 40.31 10.12
C PRO A 47 14.86 40.37 10.27
N LEU A 48 14.12 39.56 9.48
CA LEU A 48 12.67 39.49 9.57
C LEU A 48 12.19 38.89 10.89
N THR A 49 12.86 37.85 11.41
CA THR A 49 12.58 37.33 12.76
C THR A 49 12.84 38.36 13.83
N ASP A 50 13.98 39.07 13.77
CA ASP A 50 14.36 40.05 14.78
C ASP A 50 13.43 41.25 14.83
N GLN A 51 12.96 41.70 13.67
CA GLN A 51 12.19 42.92 13.53
C GLN A 51 10.69 42.70 13.74
N PHE A 52 10.12 41.59 13.25
CA PHE A 52 8.67 41.40 13.18
C PHE A 52 8.14 40.18 13.93
N PHE A 53 8.96 39.15 14.16
CA PHE A 53 8.51 37.84 14.66
C PHE A 53 9.34 37.36 15.86
N GLN A 54 9.21 38.08 16.98
CA GLN A 54 9.91 37.76 18.24
C GLN A 54 9.43 36.45 18.88
N ASP A 55 8.16 36.08 18.66
CA ASP A 55 7.58 34.83 19.15
C ASP A 55 7.85 33.69 18.17
N ALA A 56 8.79 32.79 18.51
CA ALA A 56 9.17 31.66 17.65
C ALA A 56 8.06 30.60 17.46
N ASN A 57 7.05 30.60 18.34
CA ASN A 57 5.92 29.65 18.37
C ASN A 57 4.67 30.18 17.66
N MET A 58 4.84 31.10 16.73
CA MET A 58 3.73 31.65 15.97
C MET A 58 3.04 30.59 15.10
N VAL A 59 1.71 30.67 15.02
CA VAL A 59 0.89 29.80 14.18
C VAL A 59 0.37 30.60 12.99
N PHE A 60 0.61 30.05 11.80
CA PHE A 60 0.16 30.57 10.53
C PHE A 60 -1.09 29.83 10.07
N GLU A 61 -2.07 30.57 9.56
CA GLU A 61 -3.24 30.00 8.88
C GLU A 61 -3.04 30.16 7.36
N ILE A 62 -3.02 29.03 6.65
CA ILE A 62 -2.88 28.99 5.19
C ILE A 62 -4.27 28.74 4.59
N LYS A 63 -4.74 29.65 3.75
CA LYS A 63 -5.98 29.48 2.96
C LYS A 63 -5.64 29.55 1.47
N LYS A 64 -5.89 28.47 0.73
CA LYS A 64 -5.70 28.41 -0.75
C LYS A 64 -4.35 29.00 -1.20
N ASP A 65 -3.25 28.54 -0.58
CA ASP A 65 -1.87 28.99 -0.83
C ASP A 65 -1.58 30.48 -0.52
N GLU A 66 -2.55 31.21 0.06
CA GLU A 66 -2.36 32.54 0.61
C GLU A 66 -2.35 32.48 2.14
N MET A 67 -1.30 33.06 2.72
CA MET A 67 -1.08 33.06 4.17
C MET A 67 -1.89 34.21 4.79
N GLU A 68 -2.93 33.87 5.54
CA GLU A 68 -3.83 34.84 6.14
C GLU A 68 -3.69 34.82 7.67
N TRP A 69 -3.06 35.86 8.23
CA TRP A 69 -3.02 36.22 9.66
C TRP A 69 -2.16 35.37 10.61
N GLN A 70 -1.65 36.07 11.63
CA GLN A 70 -0.98 35.54 12.82
C GLN A 70 -2.02 35.37 13.92
N VAL A 71 -2.32 34.13 14.32
CA VAL A 71 -3.21 33.91 15.47
C VAL A 71 -2.38 34.02 16.74
N LYS A 72 -2.44 35.19 17.39
CA LYS A 72 -1.99 35.35 18.78
C LYS A 72 -3.16 35.03 19.70
N SER A 73 -3.27 33.80 20.18
CA SER A 73 -4.13 33.52 21.33
C SER A 73 -3.56 32.44 22.23
N SER A 74 -2.97 32.91 23.32
CA SER A 74 -2.94 32.19 24.59
C SER A 74 -4.36 32.25 25.17
N GLY A 75 -5.06 31.12 25.22
CA GLY A 75 -6.35 30.98 25.89
C GLY A 75 -7.54 30.69 24.95
N THR A 76 -8.33 29.69 25.33
CA THR A 76 -9.64 29.29 24.76
C THR A 76 -9.62 28.55 23.41
N PHE A 77 -9.21 27.28 23.45
CA PHE A 77 -9.78 26.28 22.54
C PHE A 77 -11.24 26.06 22.92
N GLY A 78 -12.15 26.44 22.02
CA GLY A 78 -13.59 26.25 22.18
C GLY A 78 -14.28 27.48 22.74
N LEU A 79 -14.91 28.25 21.84
CA LEU A 79 -16.09 29.12 22.01
C LEU A 79 -16.01 30.31 21.03
N SER A 80 -15.94 30.01 19.73
CA SER A 80 -16.46 30.90 18.69
C SER A 80 -17.41 30.04 17.86
N GLY A 81 -18.59 29.83 18.42
CA GLY A 81 -19.68 29.07 17.83
C GLY A 81 -20.29 29.80 16.64
N LEU A 82 -19.67 29.66 15.48
CA LEU A 82 -20.38 29.63 14.21
C LEU A 82 -19.88 28.37 13.49
N TRP A 83 -20.78 27.43 13.24
CA TRP A 83 -20.53 26.32 12.32
C TRP A 83 -20.40 26.92 10.92
N THR A 84 -19.27 27.53 10.59
CA THR A 84 -18.98 27.88 9.21
C THR A 84 -18.70 26.58 8.49
N LEU A 85 -19.44 26.33 7.40
CA LEU A 85 -19.19 25.30 6.38
C LEU A 85 -17.88 25.59 5.60
N GLU A 86 -16.87 26.14 6.28
CA GLU A 86 -15.59 26.51 5.69
C GLU A 86 -14.62 25.34 5.80
N TYR A 87 -14.05 25.02 4.64
CA TYR A 87 -13.05 23.98 4.40
C TYR A 87 -11.91 24.02 5.44
N LYS A 88 -11.36 22.84 5.76
CA LYS A 88 -10.25 22.64 6.72
C LYS A 88 -9.20 23.76 6.63
N ARG A 89 -9.03 24.50 7.73
CA ARG A 89 -7.98 25.51 7.89
C ARG A 89 -6.65 24.80 8.21
N GLU A 90 -5.60 25.06 7.45
CA GLU A 90 -4.28 24.47 7.69
C GLU A 90 -3.47 25.39 8.60
N LEU A 91 -3.26 24.97 9.85
CA LEU A 91 -2.45 25.68 10.84
C LEU A 91 -1.03 25.14 10.81
N THR A 92 -0.02 25.98 10.63
CA THR A 92 1.39 25.54 10.59
C THR A 92 2.31 26.47 11.38
N THR A 93 3.45 25.97 11.85
CA THR A 93 4.49 26.80 12.48
C THR A 93 5.63 27.07 11.49
N PRO A 94 6.40 28.18 11.67
CA PRO A 94 7.64 28.42 10.91
C PRO A 94 8.59 27.22 10.93
N LEU A 95 8.67 26.55 12.09
CA LEU A 95 9.51 25.38 12.30
C LEU A 95 9.06 24.19 11.43
N CYS A 96 7.75 23.93 11.35
CA CYS A 96 7.21 22.88 10.47
C CYS A 96 7.52 23.15 8.99
N ILE A 97 7.39 24.40 8.53
CA ILE A 97 7.67 24.77 7.13
C ILE A 97 9.16 24.57 6.81
N ALA A 98 10.06 25.02 7.68
CA ALA A 98 11.49 24.83 7.51
C ALA A 98 11.89 23.35 7.53
N ALA A 99 11.26 22.55 8.41
CA ALA A 99 11.50 21.12 8.50
C ALA A 99 10.97 20.34 7.27
N ALA A 100 9.80 20.72 6.73
CA ALA A 100 9.21 20.11 5.53
C ALA A 100 10.11 20.26 4.28
N HIS A 101 10.81 21.38 4.17
CA HIS A 101 11.70 21.67 3.04
C HIS A 101 13.16 21.22 3.27
N GLY A 102 13.51 20.79 4.48
CA GLY A 102 14.86 20.31 4.80
C GLY A 102 15.88 21.42 5.08
N HIS A 103 15.41 22.63 5.41
CA HIS A 103 16.26 23.80 5.66
C HIS A 103 16.88 23.76 7.07
N THR A 104 17.89 22.91 7.23
CA THR A 104 18.57 22.64 8.51
C THR A 104 19.05 23.91 9.24
N ALA A 105 19.56 24.89 8.49
CA ALA A 105 20.09 26.12 9.07
C ALA A 105 18.97 27.00 9.64
N CYS A 106 17.82 27.09 8.94
CA CYS A 106 16.62 27.78 9.42
C CYS A 106 16.04 27.08 10.65
N VAL A 107 15.95 25.74 10.62
CA VAL A 107 15.50 24.93 11.77
C VAL A 107 16.38 25.19 13.00
N ARG A 108 17.71 25.18 12.84
CA ARG A 108 18.65 25.48 13.95
C ARG A 108 18.46 26.90 14.49
N HIS A 109 18.26 27.88 13.62
CA HIS A 109 18.03 29.26 14.04
C HIS A 109 16.74 29.41 14.85
N LEU A 110 15.64 28.81 14.38
CA LEU A 110 14.34 28.85 15.06
C LEU A 110 14.37 28.13 16.41
N LEU A 111 15.00 26.95 16.49
CA LEU A 111 15.20 26.22 17.76
C LEU A 111 16.06 27.01 18.75
N GLY A 112 17.12 27.68 18.26
CA GLY A 112 17.95 28.56 19.09
C GLY A 112 17.20 29.78 19.66
N ARG A 113 16.05 30.14 19.08
CA ARG A 113 15.15 31.20 19.56
C ARG A 113 14.03 30.69 20.48
N GLY A 114 14.04 29.41 20.86
CA GLY A 114 13.04 28.82 21.74
C GLY A 114 11.77 28.37 21.03
N ALA A 115 11.84 28.05 19.74
CA ALA A 115 10.75 27.34 19.07
C ALA A 115 10.53 25.98 19.75
N ASP A 116 9.27 25.68 20.07
CA ASP A 116 8.85 24.40 20.63
C ASP A 116 8.87 23.32 19.55
N PRO A 117 9.73 22.28 19.67
CA PRO A 117 9.83 21.22 18.67
C PRO A 117 8.57 20.33 18.59
N ASP A 118 7.77 20.27 19.66
CA ASP A 118 6.57 19.42 19.74
C ASP A 118 5.28 20.15 19.33
N ALA A 119 5.38 21.43 18.97
CA ALA A 119 4.24 22.22 18.52
C ALA A 119 3.63 21.64 17.23
N SER A 120 2.38 21.17 17.32
CA SER A 120 1.63 20.55 16.20
C SER A 120 0.26 21.20 15.96
N PRO A 121 0.18 22.51 15.64
CA PRO A 121 -1.10 23.22 15.55
C PRO A 121 -2.00 22.71 14.41
N GLY A 122 -1.41 22.23 13.32
CA GLY A 122 -2.13 21.57 12.20
C GLY A 122 -2.27 20.07 12.34
N GLY A 123 -1.96 19.51 13.52
CA GLY A 123 -1.94 18.08 13.74
C GLY A 123 -0.69 17.36 13.23
N ARG A 124 0.27 18.06 12.63
CA ARG A 124 1.60 17.52 12.31
C ARG A 124 2.67 18.45 12.89
N GLY A 125 3.61 17.88 13.65
CA GLY A 125 4.75 18.59 14.22
C GLY A 125 5.94 18.64 13.26
N ALA A 126 6.97 19.41 13.60
CA ALA A 126 8.15 19.58 12.74
C ALA A 126 8.88 18.25 12.47
N LEU A 127 8.93 17.36 13.46
CA LEU A 127 9.54 16.04 13.32
C LEU A 127 8.80 15.14 12.32
N HIS A 128 7.46 15.26 12.25
CA HIS A 128 6.65 14.53 11.29
C HIS A 128 6.97 14.94 9.85
N GLU A 129 7.05 16.25 9.61
CA GLU A 129 7.36 16.80 8.28
C GLU A 129 8.79 16.47 7.84
N ALA A 130 9.77 16.51 8.75
CA ALA A 130 11.13 16.07 8.47
C ALA A 130 11.21 14.58 8.07
N CYS A 131 10.42 13.72 8.73
CA CYS A 131 10.38 12.29 8.41
C CYS A 131 9.68 12.01 7.08
N LEU A 132 8.59 12.74 6.78
CA LEU A 132 7.87 12.64 5.52
C LEU A 132 8.74 13.06 4.33
N GLY A 133 9.51 14.15 4.47
CA GLY A 133 10.45 14.65 3.47
C GLY A 133 11.77 13.88 3.37
N GLY A 134 12.07 13.00 4.33
CA GLY A 134 13.35 12.29 4.39
C GLY A 134 14.54 13.18 4.79
N HIS A 135 14.29 14.27 5.50
CA HIS A 135 15.30 15.26 5.88
C HIS A 135 16.03 14.87 7.17
N THR A 136 16.99 13.97 7.03
CA THR A 136 17.73 13.33 8.13
C THR A 136 18.39 14.33 9.08
N ALA A 137 19.00 15.39 8.53
CA ALA A 137 19.68 16.41 9.31
C ALA A 137 18.69 17.27 10.14
N CYS A 138 17.50 17.57 9.60
CA CYS A 138 16.45 18.26 10.35
C CYS A 138 15.91 17.37 11.47
N ALA A 139 15.64 16.09 11.19
CA ALA A 139 15.16 15.14 12.19
C ALA A 139 16.15 15.00 13.36
N ARG A 140 17.46 14.85 13.08
CA ARG A 140 18.50 14.79 14.12
C ARG A 140 18.56 16.06 14.97
N LEU A 141 18.48 17.25 14.35
CA LEU A 141 18.49 18.51 15.09
C LEU A 141 17.28 18.64 16.01
N LEU A 142 16.08 18.26 15.53
CA LEU A 142 14.86 18.30 16.35
C LEU A 142 14.96 17.35 17.55
N LEU A 143 15.46 16.12 17.34
CA LEU A 143 15.64 15.13 18.41
C LEU A 143 16.72 15.57 19.44
N GLN A 144 17.79 16.23 19.00
CA GLN A 144 18.79 16.83 19.90
C GLN A 144 18.19 17.93 20.79
N HIS A 145 17.19 18.65 20.29
CA HIS A 145 16.43 19.64 21.04
C HIS A 145 15.25 19.05 21.84
N ARG A 146 15.26 17.74 22.11
CA ARG A 146 14.29 17.01 22.93
C ARG A 146 12.87 16.95 22.33
N ALA A 147 12.74 16.96 21.00
CA ALA A 147 11.48 16.58 20.36
C ALA A 147 11.06 15.16 20.79
N ASP A 148 9.78 14.95 21.09
CA ASP A 148 9.25 13.62 21.40
C ASP A 148 9.22 12.75 20.12
N PRO A 149 10.03 11.66 20.06
CA PRO A 149 10.09 10.79 18.89
C PRO A 149 8.81 9.98 18.65
N ASP A 150 7.92 9.93 19.65
CA ASP A 150 6.70 9.12 19.68
C ASP A 150 5.42 9.98 19.63
N LEU A 151 5.57 11.30 19.46
CA LEU A 151 4.46 12.26 19.35
C LEU A 151 3.51 11.84 18.22
N LEU A 152 2.22 11.76 18.49
CA LEU A 152 1.24 11.34 17.48
C LEU A 152 0.73 12.55 16.69
N SER A 153 0.67 12.41 15.37
CA SER A 153 -0.06 13.35 14.52
C SER A 153 -1.58 13.25 14.74
N ALA A 154 -2.36 14.18 14.17
CA ALA A 154 -3.82 14.14 14.20
C ALA A 154 -4.43 12.90 13.53
N GLU A 155 -3.67 12.23 12.64
CA GLU A 155 -4.04 10.94 12.06
C GLU A 155 -3.70 9.76 12.99
N GLY A 156 -3.11 10.02 14.16
CA GLY A 156 -2.62 8.99 15.09
C GLY A 156 -1.34 8.30 14.62
N LEU A 157 -0.56 8.93 13.72
CA LEU A 157 0.69 8.37 13.20
C LEU A 157 1.87 8.95 13.97
N ALA A 158 2.74 8.08 14.50
CA ALA A 158 4.06 8.48 15.03
C ALA A 158 5.05 8.80 13.89
N PRO A 159 6.13 9.56 14.13
CA PRO A 159 7.13 9.94 13.12
C PRO A 159 7.69 8.76 12.32
N LEU A 160 7.95 7.61 12.97
CA LEU A 160 8.41 6.38 12.31
C LEU A 160 7.44 5.87 11.22
N HIS A 161 6.14 6.11 11.35
CA HIS A 161 5.14 5.71 10.34
C HIS A 161 5.14 6.62 9.10
N LEU A 162 5.80 7.78 9.17
CA LEU A 162 5.93 8.71 8.05
C LEU A 162 7.17 8.44 7.21
N CYS A 163 8.08 7.58 7.68
CA CYS A 163 9.22 7.08 6.92
C CYS A 163 8.78 6.10 5.80
N ARG A 164 8.25 6.65 4.71
CA ARG A 164 7.65 5.91 3.58
C ARG A 164 8.56 5.82 2.35
N THR A 165 9.70 6.49 2.35
CA THR A 165 10.61 6.58 1.20
C THR A 165 11.99 6.05 1.56
N ALA A 166 12.78 5.62 0.58
CA ALA A 166 14.17 5.18 0.82
C ALA A 166 15.03 6.29 1.45
N ALA A 167 14.78 7.56 1.09
CA ALA A 167 15.49 8.71 1.65
C ALA A 167 15.26 8.88 3.17
N SER A 168 14.12 8.41 3.68
CA SER A 168 13.78 8.51 5.11
C SER A 168 14.52 7.52 6.02
N LEU A 169 15.40 6.67 5.48
CA LEU A 169 16.16 5.69 6.26
C LEU A 169 16.99 6.34 7.37
N GLY A 170 17.66 7.45 7.05
CA GLY A 170 18.45 8.17 8.06
C GLY A 170 17.58 8.85 9.12
N CYS A 171 16.33 9.20 8.80
CA CYS A 171 15.37 9.69 9.78
C CYS A 171 14.94 8.55 10.70
N ALA A 172 14.63 7.38 10.15
CA ALA A 172 14.30 6.19 10.92
C ALA A 172 15.45 5.79 11.87
N GLN A 173 16.70 5.78 11.40
CA GLN A 173 17.89 5.57 12.24
C GLN A 173 17.96 6.56 13.40
N ALA A 174 17.84 7.85 13.12
CA ALA A 174 17.89 8.89 14.15
C ALA A 174 16.78 8.75 15.19
N LEU A 175 15.57 8.40 14.76
CA LEU A 175 14.45 8.17 15.68
C LEU A 175 14.73 6.99 16.63
N LEU A 176 15.27 5.88 16.11
CA LEU A 176 15.59 4.71 16.93
C LEU A 176 16.77 4.95 17.89
N GLU A 177 17.78 5.70 17.47
CA GLU A 177 18.87 6.14 18.35
C GLU A 177 18.35 6.96 19.54
N HIS A 178 17.27 7.72 19.35
CA HIS A 178 16.59 8.50 20.37
C HIS A 178 15.42 7.75 21.05
N ALA A 179 15.44 6.42 21.05
CA ALA A 179 14.49 5.54 21.74
C ALA A 179 13.02 5.63 21.26
N ALA A 180 12.80 5.92 19.98
CA ALA A 180 11.47 5.79 19.36
C ALA A 180 10.93 4.36 19.46
N SER A 181 9.63 4.22 19.68
CA SER A 181 9.00 2.92 19.87
C SER A 181 8.70 2.21 18.55
N VAL A 182 9.42 1.10 18.28
CA VAL A 182 9.26 0.29 17.04
C VAL A 182 7.94 -0.47 16.95
N GLN A 183 7.25 -0.67 18.07
CA GLN A 183 6.00 -1.45 18.15
C GLN A 183 4.75 -0.60 18.24
N ARG A 184 4.88 0.72 18.39
CA ARG A 184 3.72 1.58 18.59
C ARG A 184 2.85 1.54 17.35
N ALA A 185 1.62 1.06 17.53
CA ALA A 185 0.63 1.06 16.48
C ALA A 185 0.10 2.48 16.27
N GLY A 186 -0.05 2.87 15.00
CA GLY A 186 -0.56 4.17 14.61
C GLY A 186 -1.57 4.12 13.48
N GLY A 187 -2.34 5.19 13.34
CA GLY A 187 -3.33 5.36 12.28
C GLY A 187 -4.62 4.59 12.50
N ALA A 188 -5.60 4.83 11.63
CA ALA A 188 -6.90 4.15 11.66
C ALA A 188 -6.82 2.62 11.55
N GLY A 189 -5.72 2.09 10.99
CA GLY A 189 -5.49 0.65 10.85
C GLY A 189 -4.64 0.03 11.95
N LEU A 190 -4.23 0.80 12.98
CA LEU A 190 -3.29 0.36 14.02
C LEU A 190 -2.04 -0.34 13.43
N ASN A 191 -1.50 0.25 12.36
CA ASN A 191 -0.32 -0.30 11.69
C ASN A 191 0.91 -0.01 12.53
N THR A 192 1.82 -0.98 12.65
CA THR A 192 3.16 -0.71 13.20
C THR A 192 4.08 -0.11 12.12
N PRO A 193 5.22 0.50 12.48
CA PRO A 193 6.21 1.00 11.51
C PRO A 193 6.65 -0.07 10.51
N LEU A 194 6.77 -1.34 10.96
CA LEU A 194 7.10 -2.47 10.10
C LEU A 194 6.02 -2.73 9.04
N HIS A 195 4.73 -2.60 9.37
CA HIS A 195 3.64 -2.70 8.38
C HIS A 195 3.73 -1.62 7.32
N VAL A 196 4.05 -0.38 7.72
CA VAL A 196 4.22 0.73 6.77
C VAL A 196 5.41 0.47 5.84
N ALA A 197 6.56 0.07 6.38
CA ALA A 197 7.72 -0.31 5.57
C ALA A 197 7.40 -1.46 4.61
N ALA A 198 6.64 -2.46 5.07
CA ALA A 198 6.18 -3.58 4.26
C ALA A 198 5.21 -3.15 3.14
N GLN A 199 4.32 -2.19 3.40
CA GLN A 199 3.41 -1.59 2.41
C GLN A 199 4.14 -0.72 1.38
N HIS A 200 5.33 -0.20 1.69
CA HIS A 200 6.16 0.57 0.75
C HIS A 200 7.33 -0.22 0.12
N GLY A 201 7.59 -1.46 0.57
CA GLY A 201 8.63 -2.30 0.00
C GLY A 201 10.03 -1.83 0.41
N LEU A 202 10.15 -1.26 1.61
CA LEU A 202 11.40 -0.71 2.15
C LEU A 202 12.15 -1.80 2.92
N ASP A 203 12.95 -2.58 2.20
CA ASP A 203 13.74 -3.70 2.74
C ASP A 203 14.75 -3.24 3.79
N GLU A 204 15.45 -2.13 3.55
CA GLU A 204 16.42 -1.57 4.52
C GLU A 204 15.76 -1.07 5.81
N HIS A 205 14.57 -0.46 5.71
CA HIS A 205 13.83 -0.01 6.89
C HIS A 205 13.32 -1.21 7.69
N ALA A 206 12.82 -2.25 7.01
CA ALA A 206 12.38 -3.48 7.65
C ALA A 206 13.54 -4.15 8.41
N LEU A 207 14.72 -4.28 7.78
CA LEU A 207 15.91 -4.82 8.43
C LEU A 207 16.27 -4.04 9.71
N LEU A 208 16.25 -2.71 9.62
CA LEU A 208 16.55 -1.83 10.74
C LEU A 208 15.53 -1.97 11.88
N TYR A 209 14.22 -1.99 11.57
CA TYR A 209 13.19 -2.19 12.60
C TYR A 209 13.32 -3.56 13.28
N LEU A 210 13.59 -4.62 12.51
CA LEU A 210 13.79 -5.96 13.05
C LEU A 210 15.05 -6.04 13.92
N GLY A 211 16.14 -5.38 13.52
CA GLY A 211 17.36 -5.27 14.32
C GLY A 211 17.16 -4.55 15.66
N HIS A 212 16.17 -3.66 15.75
CA HIS A 212 15.78 -2.97 16.98
C HIS A 212 14.62 -3.65 17.74
N GLY A 213 14.31 -4.93 17.43
CA GLY A 213 13.33 -5.72 18.18
C GLY A 213 11.87 -5.54 17.74
N ALA A 214 11.63 -5.11 16.50
CA ALA A 214 10.29 -5.15 15.93
C ALA A 214 9.79 -6.61 15.80
N SER A 215 8.50 -6.82 16.03
CA SER A 215 7.88 -8.15 16.04
C SER A 215 7.43 -8.44 14.62
N VAL A 216 8.03 -9.48 14.03
CA VAL A 216 7.77 -9.88 12.64
C VAL A 216 6.29 -10.23 12.44
N ASP A 217 5.68 -10.92 13.41
CA ASP A 217 4.30 -11.39 13.39
C ASP A 217 3.34 -10.46 14.15
N ALA A 218 3.73 -9.21 14.41
CA ALA A 218 2.80 -8.21 14.94
C ALA A 218 1.58 -8.10 14.01
N ARG A 219 0.38 -8.05 14.61
CA ARG A 219 -0.87 -7.89 13.86
C ARG A 219 -1.37 -6.46 13.98
N ASN A 220 -1.77 -5.87 12.85
CA ASN A 220 -2.44 -4.58 12.84
C ASN A 220 -3.94 -4.72 13.21
N GLY A 221 -4.68 -3.63 13.17
CA GLY A 221 -6.12 -3.60 13.48
C GLY A 221 -7.03 -4.33 12.50
N ARG A 222 -6.48 -4.92 11.42
CA ARG A 222 -7.17 -5.83 10.49
C ARG A 222 -6.72 -7.28 10.66
N GLY A 223 -5.93 -7.57 11.70
CA GLY A 223 -5.31 -8.88 11.91
C GLY A 223 -4.18 -9.21 10.92
N GLU A 224 -3.76 -8.29 10.05
CA GLU A 224 -2.72 -8.54 9.06
C GLU A 224 -1.34 -8.48 9.71
N THR A 225 -0.42 -9.35 9.28
CA THR A 225 1.02 -9.22 9.57
C THR A 225 1.71 -8.33 8.54
N ALA A 226 2.94 -7.90 8.84
CA ALA A 226 3.75 -7.13 7.89
C ALA A 226 3.93 -7.88 6.56
N LEU A 227 4.13 -9.20 6.59
CA LEU A 227 4.21 -10.04 5.39
C LEU A 227 2.90 -9.99 4.58
N SER A 228 1.75 -10.14 5.24
CA SER A 228 0.43 -10.06 4.60
C SER A 228 0.18 -8.69 3.99
N ALA A 229 0.57 -7.60 4.67
CA ALA A 229 0.46 -6.24 4.18
C ALA A 229 1.34 -5.99 2.94
N ALA A 230 2.59 -6.48 2.92
CA ALA A 230 3.44 -6.46 1.72
C ALA A 230 2.81 -7.26 0.56
N CYS A 231 2.10 -8.35 0.88
CA CYS A 231 1.39 -9.14 -0.11
C CYS A 231 0.10 -8.47 -0.64
N GLY A 232 -0.53 -7.58 0.12
CA GLY A 232 -1.72 -6.86 -0.32
C GLY A 232 -1.42 -5.59 -1.11
N ALA A 233 -0.25 -4.99 -0.89
CA ALA A 233 0.10 -3.68 -1.44
C ALA A 233 0.14 -3.67 -2.98
N VAL A 234 -0.58 -2.71 -3.57
CA VAL A 234 -0.56 -2.44 -5.01
C VAL A 234 0.75 -1.74 -5.34
N ARG A 235 1.52 -2.31 -6.27
CA ARG A 235 2.83 -1.80 -6.65
C ARG A 235 2.95 -1.62 -8.14
N ARG A 236 3.71 -0.60 -8.55
CA ARG A 236 4.21 -0.50 -9.93
C ARG A 236 5.12 -1.71 -10.22
N PRO A 237 5.25 -2.14 -11.47
CA PRO A 237 6.10 -3.29 -11.84
C PRO A 237 7.54 -3.15 -11.29
N ASP A 238 8.10 -1.94 -11.29
CA ASP A 238 9.45 -1.65 -10.79
C ASP A 238 9.65 -1.96 -9.30
N GLU A 239 8.57 -1.96 -8.51
CA GLU A 239 8.64 -2.19 -7.07
C GLU A 239 8.36 -3.65 -6.68
N HIS A 240 8.02 -4.51 -7.65
CA HIS A 240 7.81 -5.94 -7.42
C HIS A 240 9.08 -6.61 -6.88
N ALA A 241 10.24 -6.27 -7.46
CA ALA A 241 11.53 -6.79 -7.01
C ALA A 241 11.86 -6.38 -5.56
N ARG A 242 11.54 -5.14 -5.17
CA ARG A 242 11.70 -4.65 -3.79
C ARG A 242 10.79 -5.40 -2.83
N CYS A 243 9.52 -5.57 -3.21
CA CYS A 243 8.55 -6.33 -2.43
C CYS A 243 8.99 -7.78 -2.22
N LEU A 244 9.51 -8.43 -3.26
CA LEU A 244 10.01 -9.80 -3.20
C LEU A 244 11.19 -9.92 -2.22
N ARG A 245 12.15 -9.00 -2.29
CA ARG A 245 13.28 -8.96 -1.34
C ARG A 245 12.82 -8.74 0.09
N LEU A 246 11.88 -7.83 0.32
CA LEU A 246 11.32 -7.58 1.65
C LEU A 246 10.58 -8.82 2.18
N CYS A 247 9.77 -9.49 1.36
CA CYS A 247 9.07 -10.70 1.79
C CYS A 247 10.04 -11.85 2.07
N ALA A 248 11.10 -12.00 1.27
CA ALA A 248 12.16 -12.98 1.51
C ALA A 248 12.91 -12.69 2.81
N LEU A 249 13.15 -11.41 3.12
CA LEU A 249 13.74 -10.99 4.39
C LEU A 249 12.80 -11.34 5.56
N LEU A 250 11.53 -10.97 5.50
CA LEU A 250 10.57 -11.28 6.57
C LEU A 250 10.45 -12.79 6.81
N LEU A 251 10.37 -13.60 5.75
CA LEU A 251 10.31 -15.06 5.86
C LEU A 251 11.60 -15.66 6.43
N ARG A 252 12.77 -15.07 6.13
CA ARG A 252 14.05 -15.48 6.71
C ARG A 252 14.14 -15.15 8.21
N GLU A 253 13.57 -14.02 8.62
CA GLU A 253 13.48 -13.60 10.02
C GLU A 253 12.34 -14.32 10.78
N GLY A 254 11.71 -15.33 10.17
CA GLY A 254 10.76 -16.21 10.84
C GLY A 254 9.29 -15.79 10.73
N ALA A 255 8.93 -14.91 9.80
CA ALA A 255 7.53 -14.54 9.58
C ALA A 255 6.65 -15.77 9.28
N ALA A 256 5.48 -15.84 9.91
CA ALA A 256 4.51 -16.87 9.62
C ALA A 256 3.92 -16.69 8.21
N ALA A 257 4.29 -17.59 7.29
CA ALA A 257 3.82 -17.59 5.90
C ALA A 257 2.30 -17.81 5.77
N ASP A 258 1.66 -18.40 6.78
CA ASP A 258 0.23 -18.71 6.85
C ASP A 258 -0.57 -17.80 7.78
N ALA A 259 -0.02 -16.65 8.17
CA ALA A 259 -0.72 -15.71 9.04
C ALA A 259 -2.03 -15.23 8.42
N ARG A 260 -3.15 -15.58 9.05
CA ARG A 260 -4.50 -15.18 8.61
C ARG A 260 -4.89 -13.83 9.19
N ASP A 261 -5.48 -13.00 8.34
CA ASP A 261 -6.12 -11.75 8.75
C ASP A 261 -7.57 -11.97 9.23
N GLU A 262 -8.30 -10.90 9.52
CA GLU A 262 -9.71 -10.97 9.97
C GLU A 262 -10.66 -11.59 8.94
N ASP A 263 -10.35 -11.51 7.64
CA ASP A 263 -11.12 -12.14 6.56
C ASP A 263 -10.67 -13.62 6.33
N GLU A 264 -9.88 -14.18 7.24
CA GLU A 264 -9.18 -15.45 7.10
C GLU A 264 -8.24 -15.56 5.89
N ARG A 265 -7.87 -14.43 5.27
CA ARG A 265 -6.98 -14.43 4.10
C ARG A 265 -5.53 -14.59 4.54
N SER A 266 -4.88 -15.62 4.01
CA SER A 266 -3.43 -15.80 4.14
C SER A 266 -2.66 -14.84 3.21
N PRO A 267 -1.35 -14.63 3.43
CA PRO A 267 -0.49 -13.85 2.54
C PRO A 267 -0.53 -14.41 1.10
N LEU A 268 -0.70 -15.73 0.97
CA LEU A 268 -0.84 -16.40 -0.32
C LEU A 268 -2.12 -15.96 -1.06
N HIS A 269 -3.26 -15.82 -0.37
CA HIS A 269 -4.48 -15.29 -0.98
C HIS A 269 -4.26 -13.89 -1.58
N LYS A 270 -3.54 -13.01 -0.87
CA LYS A 270 -3.24 -11.65 -1.35
C LYS A 270 -2.26 -11.64 -2.51
N ALA A 271 -1.23 -12.48 -2.48
CA ALA A 271 -0.29 -12.66 -3.59
C ALA A 271 -1.01 -13.17 -4.85
N CYS A 272 -1.89 -14.16 -4.67
CA CYS A 272 -2.71 -14.78 -5.71
C CYS A 272 -3.75 -13.84 -6.30
N GLY A 273 -4.43 -13.03 -5.47
CA GLY A 273 -5.38 -12.01 -5.90
C GLY A 273 -4.75 -10.87 -6.73
N ARG A 274 -3.42 -10.82 -6.81
CA ARG A 274 -2.68 -9.89 -7.66
C ARG A 274 -1.86 -10.60 -8.75
N ALA A 275 -2.02 -11.91 -8.91
CA ALA A 275 -1.28 -12.76 -9.85
C ALA A 275 0.25 -12.59 -9.76
N ARG A 276 0.81 -12.38 -8.55
CA ARG A 276 2.26 -12.20 -8.35
C ARG A 276 2.95 -13.55 -8.15
N HIS A 277 3.36 -14.15 -9.28
CA HIS A 277 3.90 -15.52 -9.32
C HIS A 277 5.16 -15.73 -8.49
N ASP A 278 6.14 -14.83 -8.52
CA ASP A 278 7.37 -14.96 -7.73
C ASP A 278 7.08 -14.99 -6.24
N LEU A 279 6.15 -14.16 -5.79
CA LEU A 279 5.79 -14.07 -4.38
C LEU A 279 4.98 -15.29 -3.94
N ALA A 280 4.04 -15.75 -4.76
CA ALA A 280 3.30 -16.98 -4.50
C ALA A 280 4.27 -18.18 -4.40
N ARG A 281 5.25 -18.27 -5.31
CA ARG A 281 6.27 -19.32 -5.29
C ARG A 281 7.12 -19.25 -4.02
N LEU A 282 7.54 -18.06 -3.61
CA LEU A 282 8.31 -17.86 -2.39
C LEU A 282 7.51 -18.30 -1.14
N LEU A 283 6.25 -17.87 -1.01
CA LEU A 283 5.39 -18.25 0.11
C LEU A 283 5.17 -19.77 0.17
N LEU A 284 4.90 -20.41 -0.97
CA LEU A 284 4.71 -21.86 -1.07
C LEU A 284 5.99 -22.64 -0.72
N GLN A 285 7.17 -22.12 -1.06
CA GLN A 285 8.46 -22.71 -0.66
C GLN A 285 8.70 -22.63 0.84
N HIS A 286 8.19 -21.57 1.48
CA HIS A 286 8.24 -21.39 2.93
C HIS A 286 7.06 -22.05 3.67
N GLY A 287 6.34 -22.95 3.00
CA GLY A 287 5.34 -23.82 3.64
C GLY A 287 3.93 -23.27 3.69
N ALA A 288 3.61 -22.20 2.95
CA ALA A 288 2.25 -21.67 2.91
C ALA A 288 1.24 -22.71 2.40
N ASP A 289 0.08 -22.79 3.05
CA ASP A 289 -0.99 -23.72 2.70
C ASP A 289 -1.71 -23.28 1.40
N ALA A 290 -1.49 -24.05 0.34
CA ALA A 290 -2.12 -23.85 -0.97
C ALA A 290 -3.64 -24.14 -0.97
N GLY A 291 -4.14 -24.87 0.03
CA GLY A 291 -5.54 -25.27 0.18
C GLY A 291 -6.34 -24.47 1.20
N ALA A 292 -5.74 -23.47 1.84
CA ALA A 292 -6.42 -22.63 2.82
C ALA A 292 -7.67 -21.96 2.21
N LEU A 293 -8.71 -21.78 3.02
CA LEU A 293 -9.93 -21.09 2.63
C LEU A 293 -9.97 -19.73 3.33
N ASP A 294 -10.38 -18.70 2.59
CA ASP A 294 -10.79 -17.43 3.18
C ASP A 294 -12.22 -17.50 3.76
N TYR A 295 -12.67 -16.43 4.39
CA TYR A 295 -14.03 -16.34 4.95
C TYR A 295 -15.14 -16.54 3.89
N GLY A 296 -14.85 -16.23 2.63
CA GLY A 296 -15.75 -16.45 1.49
C GLY A 296 -15.75 -17.89 0.96
N GLY A 297 -14.95 -18.79 1.55
CA GLY A 297 -14.75 -20.15 1.06
C GLY A 297 -13.96 -20.21 -0.25
N ALA A 298 -13.25 -19.15 -0.62
CA ALA A 298 -12.39 -19.12 -1.78
C ALA A 298 -11.00 -19.64 -1.41
N THR A 299 -10.43 -20.46 -2.30
CA THR A 299 -9.03 -20.89 -2.21
C THR A 299 -8.11 -19.85 -2.87
N PRO A 300 -6.78 -19.87 -2.61
CA PRO A 300 -5.84 -19.01 -3.32
C PRO A 300 -5.92 -19.19 -4.83
N LEU A 301 -6.16 -20.43 -5.29
CA LEU A 301 -6.37 -20.74 -6.70
C LEU A 301 -7.61 -20.03 -7.25
N ALA A 302 -8.73 -20.02 -6.54
CA ALA A 302 -9.92 -19.27 -6.95
C ALA A 302 -9.65 -17.76 -7.07
N CYS A 303 -8.87 -17.17 -6.16
CA CYS A 303 -8.47 -15.76 -6.23
C CYS A 303 -7.63 -15.44 -7.49
N VAL A 304 -6.71 -16.32 -7.89
CA VAL A 304 -5.95 -16.16 -9.15
C VAL A 304 -6.89 -16.22 -10.36
N LEU A 305 -7.84 -17.16 -10.37
CA LEU A 305 -8.73 -17.35 -11.51
C LEU A 305 -9.66 -16.14 -11.74
N GLN A 306 -10.15 -15.52 -10.66
CA GLN A 306 -10.94 -14.30 -10.75
C GLN A 306 -10.14 -13.12 -11.32
N THR A 307 -8.85 -13.06 -11.04
CA THR A 307 -7.96 -11.95 -11.43
C THR A 307 -7.28 -12.18 -12.77
N ALA A 308 -7.18 -13.44 -13.21
CA ALA A 308 -6.63 -13.85 -14.50
C ALA A 308 -7.33 -13.21 -15.71
N ALA A 309 -8.62 -12.89 -15.58
CA ALA A 309 -9.37 -12.22 -16.65
C ALA A 309 -8.93 -10.77 -16.86
N CYS A 310 -8.51 -10.08 -15.78
CA CYS A 310 -8.22 -8.65 -15.77
C CYS A 310 -6.71 -8.34 -15.84
N ALA A 311 -5.84 -9.25 -15.40
CA ALA A 311 -4.40 -9.03 -15.30
C ALA A 311 -3.60 -9.90 -16.29
N ARG A 312 -3.76 -9.66 -17.60
CA ARG A 312 -3.09 -10.44 -18.66
C ARG A 312 -1.56 -10.35 -18.62
N GLU A 313 -1.04 -9.20 -18.20
CA GLU A 313 0.40 -8.91 -18.10
C GLU A 313 1.07 -9.66 -16.93
N ALA A 314 0.29 -10.14 -15.95
CA ALA A 314 0.81 -10.77 -14.75
C ALA A 314 1.07 -12.29 -14.88
N GLU A 315 0.94 -12.85 -16.09
CA GLU A 315 1.18 -14.28 -16.39
C GLU A 315 0.48 -15.24 -15.38
N PRO A 316 -0.87 -15.18 -15.26
CA PRO A 316 -1.60 -15.90 -14.22
C PRO A 316 -1.41 -17.42 -14.26
N HIS A 317 -1.06 -17.97 -15.42
CA HIS A 317 -0.75 -19.39 -15.61
C HIS A 317 0.39 -19.88 -14.70
N ARG A 318 1.42 -19.05 -14.45
CA ARG A 318 2.55 -19.41 -13.57
C ARG A 318 2.13 -19.54 -12.11
N THR A 319 1.28 -18.62 -11.64
CA THR A 319 0.68 -18.71 -10.30
C THR A 319 -0.18 -19.96 -10.14
N VAL A 320 -1.04 -20.26 -11.12
CA VAL A 320 -1.89 -21.47 -11.10
C VAL A 320 -1.03 -22.74 -11.11
N GLN A 321 0.01 -22.77 -11.94
CA GLN A 321 0.96 -23.88 -12.01
C GLN A 321 1.66 -24.11 -10.67
N ALA A 322 2.16 -23.04 -10.03
CA ALA A 322 2.80 -23.12 -8.72
C ALA A 322 1.84 -23.69 -7.67
N LEU A 323 0.61 -23.17 -7.58
CA LEU A 323 -0.40 -23.64 -6.62
C LEU A 323 -0.73 -25.13 -6.79
N LEU A 324 -0.95 -25.57 -8.03
CA LEU A 324 -1.25 -26.98 -8.32
C LEU A 324 -0.06 -27.91 -8.03
N ASN A 325 1.18 -27.43 -8.23
CA ASN A 325 2.38 -28.20 -7.92
C ASN A 325 2.65 -28.33 -6.41
N HIS A 326 2.11 -27.42 -5.60
CA HIS A 326 2.12 -27.47 -4.15
C HIS A 326 0.86 -28.11 -3.54
N GLY A 327 0.00 -28.71 -4.38
CA GLY A 327 -1.13 -29.52 -3.90
C GLY A 327 -2.42 -28.75 -3.64
N SER A 328 -2.59 -27.55 -4.21
CA SER A 328 -3.87 -26.83 -4.17
C SER A 328 -5.02 -27.73 -4.66
N PRO A 329 -6.18 -27.70 -3.99
CA PRO A 329 -7.36 -28.39 -4.49
C PRO A 329 -7.74 -27.83 -5.87
N THR A 330 -8.06 -28.74 -6.78
CA THR A 330 -8.56 -28.39 -8.12
C THR A 330 -9.99 -27.87 -8.03
N VAL A 331 -10.39 -27.03 -8.98
CA VAL A 331 -11.78 -26.58 -9.07
C VAL A 331 -12.72 -27.79 -9.24
N TRP A 332 -13.94 -27.69 -8.74
CA TRP A 332 -14.91 -28.75 -8.94
C TRP A 332 -15.23 -28.96 -10.44
N PRO A 333 -15.22 -30.19 -10.98
CA PRO A 333 -15.33 -30.45 -12.42
C PRO A 333 -16.53 -29.80 -13.11
N ASP A 334 -17.72 -29.83 -12.52
CA ASP A 334 -18.91 -29.26 -13.19
C ASP A 334 -18.96 -27.73 -13.08
N ALA A 335 -18.16 -27.13 -12.19
CA ALA A 335 -17.96 -25.69 -12.12
C ALA A 335 -16.92 -25.19 -13.15
N PHE A 336 -16.23 -26.09 -13.86
CA PHE A 336 -15.19 -25.74 -14.81
C PHE A 336 -15.70 -24.85 -15.95
N CYS A 337 -16.95 -25.02 -16.39
CA CYS A 337 -17.58 -24.15 -17.40
C CYS A 337 -17.55 -22.67 -16.98
N LYS A 338 -17.78 -22.37 -15.69
CA LYS A 338 -17.74 -21.01 -15.15
C LYS A 338 -16.32 -20.45 -15.15
N VAL A 339 -15.34 -21.28 -14.79
CA VAL A 339 -13.92 -20.91 -14.81
C VAL A 339 -13.43 -20.69 -16.24
N LEU A 340 -13.84 -21.53 -17.19
CA LEU A 340 -13.51 -21.38 -18.60
C LEU A 340 -14.00 -20.02 -19.13
N ARG A 341 -15.21 -19.58 -18.73
CA ARG A 341 -15.72 -18.26 -19.10
C ARG A 341 -14.83 -17.12 -18.59
N ILE A 342 -14.39 -17.22 -17.34
CA ILE A 342 -13.59 -16.17 -16.68
C ILE A 342 -12.15 -16.17 -17.21
N CYS A 343 -11.56 -17.34 -17.41
CA CYS A 343 -10.18 -17.53 -17.80
C CYS A 343 -9.97 -17.66 -19.32
N ALA A 344 -11.04 -17.55 -20.13
CA ALA A 344 -10.96 -17.55 -21.59
C ALA A 344 -9.83 -16.67 -22.17
N PRO A 345 -9.60 -15.41 -21.70
CA PRO A 345 -8.51 -14.59 -22.23
C PRO A 345 -7.10 -15.09 -21.89
N ALA A 346 -6.95 -16.10 -21.02
CA ALA A 346 -5.68 -16.68 -20.60
C ALA A 346 -5.63 -18.20 -20.89
N PRO A 347 -5.44 -18.62 -22.16
CA PRO A 347 -5.52 -20.03 -22.56
C PRO A 347 -4.46 -20.91 -21.87
N ALA A 348 -3.28 -20.38 -21.58
CA ALA A 348 -2.25 -21.11 -20.83
C ALA A 348 -2.71 -21.48 -19.41
N ALA A 349 -3.50 -20.63 -18.74
CA ALA A 349 -4.04 -20.96 -17.42
C ALA A 349 -5.11 -22.06 -17.52
N VAL A 350 -5.96 -21.99 -18.56
CA VAL A 350 -6.94 -23.04 -18.87
C VAL A 350 -6.25 -24.37 -19.17
N GLU A 351 -5.15 -24.34 -19.92
CA GLU A 351 -4.35 -25.52 -20.24
C GLU A 351 -3.81 -26.18 -18.96
N VAL A 352 -3.15 -25.41 -18.09
CA VAL A 352 -2.60 -25.87 -16.82
C VAL A 352 -3.69 -26.50 -15.94
N LEU A 353 -4.86 -25.86 -15.83
CA LEU A 353 -5.99 -26.38 -15.07
C LEU A 353 -6.52 -27.68 -15.68
N PHE A 354 -6.80 -27.70 -16.98
CA PHE A 354 -7.34 -28.86 -17.68
C PHE A 354 -6.40 -30.07 -17.53
N ASN A 355 -5.11 -29.80 -17.61
CA ASN A 355 -4.03 -30.76 -17.44
C ASN A 355 -3.92 -31.36 -16.03
N SER A 356 -4.49 -30.71 -15.02
CA SER A 356 -4.53 -31.24 -13.65
C SER A 356 -5.57 -32.36 -13.47
N TYR A 357 -6.59 -32.44 -14.33
CA TYR A 357 -7.66 -33.43 -14.21
C TYR A 357 -7.30 -34.74 -14.93
N PRO A 358 -7.57 -35.91 -14.31
CA PRO A 358 -7.41 -37.19 -15.00
C PRO A 358 -8.42 -37.34 -16.14
N GLN A 359 -9.67 -36.92 -15.91
CA GLN A 359 -10.74 -36.91 -16.90
C GLN A 359 -11.67 -35.73 -16.63
N LEU A 360 -11.95 -34.95 -17.67
CA LEU A 360 -12.93 -33.88 -17.65
C LEU A 360 -13.82 -34.03 -18.89
N ARG A 361 -15.15 -34.04 -18.69
CA ARG A 361 -16.09 -34.19 -19.81
C ARG A 361 -16.26 -32.86 -20.51
N VAL A 362 -15.58 -32.69 -21.63
CA VAL A 362 -15.75 -31.51 -22.50
C VAL A 362 -17.12 -31.61 -23.18
N SER A 363 -17.93 -30.57 -23.02
CA SER A 363 -19.25 -30.46 -23.66
C SER A 363 -19.19 -29.50 -24.84
N GLU A 364 -19.98 -29.75 -25.88
CA GLU A 364 -20.14 -28.83 -27.03
C GLU A 364 -20.62 -27.44 -26.59
N SER A 365 -21.34 -27.35 -25.45
CA SER A 365 -21.79 -26.10 -24.83
C SER A 365 -20.64 -25.15 -24.44
N TRP A 366 -19.41 -25.66 -24.30
CA TRP A 366 -18.26 -24.83 -23.94
C TRP A 366 -17.88 -23.84 -25.05
N LYS A 367 -18.22 -24.15 -26.30
CA LYS A 367 -18.00 -23.25 -27.43
C LYS A 367 -18.83 -21.97 -27.28
N GLU A 368 -20.04 -22.07 -26.75
CA GLU A 368 -20.95 -20.94 -26.54
C GLU A 368 -20.49 -20.02 -25.39
N VAL A 369 -19.68 -20.56 -24.48
CA VAL A 369 -19.20 -19.85 -23.28
C VAL A 369 -17.96 -18.99 -23.59
N ILE A 370 -17.22 -19.30 -24.65
CA ILE A 370 -16.00 -18.59 -25.02
C ILE A 370 -16.35 -17.40 -25.92
N PRO A 371 -15.92 -16.17 -25.59
CA PRO A 371 -16.12 -15.02 -26.48
C PRO A 371 -15.48 -15.25 -27.86
N GLU A 372 -16.20 -14.95 -28.93
CA GLU A 372 -15.76 -15.23 -30.31
C GLU A 372 -14.41 -14.57 -30.64
N GLU A 373 -14.17 -13.35 -30.13
CA GLU A 373 -12.91 -12.62 -30.27
C GLU A 373 -11.71 -13.42 -29.73
N VAL A 374 -11.89 -14.02 -28.55
CA VAL A 374 -10.87 -14.83 -27.87
C VAL A 374 -10.68 -16.17 -28.57
N PHE A 375 -11.78 -16.76 -29.06
CA PHE A 375 -11.73 -17.99 -29.84
C PHE A 375 -10.93 -17.82 -31.12
N GLN A 376 -11.12 -16.70 -31.85
CA GLN A 376 -10.33 -16.42 -33.06
C GLN A 376 -8.87 -16.14 -32.73
N ALA A 377 -8.57 -15.40 -31.66
CA ALA A 377 -7.20 -15.11 -31.24
C ALA A 377 -6.40 -16.37 -30.86
N HIS A 378 -7.05 -17.36 -30.24
CA HIS A 378 -6.42 -18.60 -29.76
C HIS A 378 -7.03 -19.86 -30.39
N ARG A 379 -7.33 -19.78 -31.69
CA ARG A 379 -8.06 -20.80 -32.44
C ARG A 379 -7.42 -22.19 -32.41
N ALA A 380 -6.09 -22.27 -32.45
CA ALA A 380 -5.38 -23.56 -32.43
C ALA A 380 -5.60 -24.29 -31.09
N PHE A 381 -5.47 -23.57 -29.97
CA PHE A 381 -5.67 -24.12 -28.64
C PHE A 381 -7.11 -24.58 -28.43
N TYR A 382 -8.10 -23.71 -28.67
CA TYR A 382 -9.50 -24.06 -28.42
C TYR A 382 -10.04 -25.16 -29.34
N ARG A 383 -9.53 -25.27 -30.57
CA ARG A 383 -9.83 -26.43 -31.43
C ARG A 383 -9.27 -27.72 -30.86
N SER A 384 -8.04 -27.70 -30.33
CA SER A 384 -7.46 -28.88 -29.67
C SER A 384 -8.27 -29.29 -28.44
N LEU A 385 -8.75 -28.31 -27.66
CA LEU A 385 -9.58 -28.54 -26.48
C LEU A 385 -10.93 -29.17 -26.83
N LEU A 386 -11.64 -28.64 -27.84
CA LEU A 386 -12.94 -29.17 -28.26
C LEU A 386 -12.82 -30.54 -28.95
N ALA A 387 -11.70 -30.82 -29.62
CA ALA A 387 -11.45 -32.14 -30.22
C ALA A 387 -11.40 -33.27 -29.16
N LEU A 388 -11.08 -32.94 -27.90
CA LEU A 388 -11.04 -33.89 -26.79
C LEU A 388 -12.43 -34.27 -26.25
N ALA A 389 -13.52 -33.65 -26.71
CA ALA A 389 -14.88 -33.98 -26.27
C ALA A 389 -15.30 -35.42 -26.59
N ARG A 390 -14.68 -36.06 -27.59
CA ARG A 390 -15.05 -37.39 -28.06
C ARG A 390 -13.92 -38.41 -27.97
N THR A 391 -12.81 -38.07 -27.31
CA THR A 391 -11.62 -38.93 -27.27
C THR A 391 -11.11 -39.10 -25.83
N PRO A 392 -10.67 -40.31 -25.44
CA PRO A 392 -9.97 -40.50 -24.18
C PRO A 392 -8.61 -39.80 -24.22
N ARG A 393 -8.14 -39.33 -23.06
CA ARG A 393 -6.81 -38.72 -22.93
C ARG A 393 -5.72 -39.76 -23.20
N CYS A 394 -4.58 -39.31 -23.73
CA CYS A 394 -3.43 -40.17 -23.99
C CYS A 394 -2.91 -40.86 -22.71
N LEU A 395 -2.30 -42.04 -22.86
CA LEU A 395 -1.70 -42.78 -21.74
C LEU A 395 -0.68 -41.93 -20.97
N GLN A 396 0.10 -41.11 -21.68
CA GLN A 396 1.07 -40.19 -21.08
C GLN A 396 0.42 -39.20 -20.11
N HIS A 397 -0.76 -38.66 -20.44
CA HIS A 397 -1.54 -37.78 -19.56
C HIS A 397 -2.02 -38.53 -18.30
N LEU A 398 -2.54 -39.74 -18.47
CA LEU A 398 -2.97 -40.57 -17.34
C LEU A 398 -1.81 -40.91 -16.41
N CYS A 399 -0.63 -41.22 -16.96
CA CYS A 399 0.61 -41.42 -16.20
C CYS A 399 0.99 -40.17 -15.41
N ARG A 400 0.91 -38.97 -16.01
CA ARG A 400 1.15 -37.71 -15.28
C ARG A 400 0.21 -37.55 -14.10
N CYS A 401 -1.10 -37.73 -14.31
CA CYS A 401 -2.08 -37.60 -13.23
C CYS A 401 -1.82 -38.62 -12.11
N ALA A 402 -1.45 -39.86 -12.45
CA ALA A 402 -1.09 -40.89 -11.47
C ALA A 402 0.15 -40.50 -10.67
N ILE A 403 1.23 -40.07 -11.32
CA ILE A 403 2.47 -39.64 -10.66
C ILE A 403 2.21 -38.44 -9.74
N ARG A 404 1.46 -37.44 -10.21
CA ARG A 404 1.11 -36.27 -9.40
C ARG A 404 0.25 -36.64 -8.20
N LYS A 405 -0.67 -37.59 -8.35
CA LYS A 405 -1.48 -38.13 -7.24
C LYS A 405 -0.61 -38.82 -6.18
N LEU A 406 0.47 -39.50 -6.59
CA LEU A 406 1.43 -40.12 -5.67
C LEU A 406 2.27 -39.09 -4.91
N PHE A 407 2.71 -38.02 -5.58
CA PHE A 407 3.55 -36.99 -4.95
C PHE A 407 2.78 -35.94 -4.15
N GLY A 408 1.49 -35.73 -4.45
CA GLY A 408 0.63 -34.79 -3.74
C GLY A 408 1.20 -33.37 -3.71
N ALA A 409 1.25 -32.77 -2.52
CA ALA A 409 1.80 -31.42 -2.30
C ALA A 409 3.32 -31.29 -2.58
N LYS A 410 4.02 -32.41 -2.74
CA LYS A 410 5.49 -32.44 -2.93
C LYS A 410 5.90 -32.54 -4.40
N CYS A 411 4.98 -32.37 -5.35
CA CYS A 411 5.30 -32.45 -6.78
C CYS A 411 6.43 -31.48 -7.16
N PHE A 412 6.40 -30.25 -6.64
CA PHE A 412 7.44 -29.26 -6.90
C PHE A 412 8.85 -29.72 -6.47
N CYS A 413 8.97 -30.40 -5.33
CA CYS A 413 10.27 -30.82 -4.78
C CYS A 413 10.74 -32.18 -5.34
N LEU A 414 9.82 -33.11 -5.61
CA LEU A 414 10.15 -34.49 -5.99
C LEU A 414 10.37 -34.68 -7.48
N VAL A 415 9.62 -33.97 -8.33
CA VAL A 415 9.73 -34.11 -9.80
C VAL A 415 11.14 -33.74 -10.31
N PRO A 416 11.80 -32.66 -9.82
CA PRO A 416 13.17 -32.35 -10.24
C PRO A 416 14.20 -33.43 -9.94
N LEU A 417 13.95 -34.28 -8.93
CA LEU A 417 14.85 -35.36 -8.48
C LEU A 417 14.69 -36.65 -9.30
N LEU A 418 13.66 -36.75 -10.15
CA LEU A 418 13.46 -37.93 -10.99
C LEU A 418 14.53 -38.02 -12.08
N PRO A 419 15.06 -39.23 -12.36
CA PRO A 419 16.03 -39.47 -13.42
C PRO A 419 15.35 -39.52 -14.80
N VAL A 420 14.63 -38.46 -15.15
CA VAL A 420 13.91 -38.34 -16.43
C VAL A 420 14.34 -37.07 -17.18
N PRO A 421 14.23 -37.05 -18.53
CA PRO A 421 14.52 -35.88 -19.36
C PRO A 421 13.79 -34.62 -18.87
N ARG A 422 14.38 -33.44 -19.12
CA ARG A 422 13.79 -32.14 -18.73
C ARG A 422 12.38 -31.96 -19.28
N SER A 423 12.16 -32.25 -20.56
CA SER A 423 10.84 -32.21 -21.20
C SER A 423 9.75 -33.01 -20.45
N LEU A 424 10.09 -34.18 -19.91
CA LEU A 424 9.15 -34.97 -19.11
C LEU A 424 8.94 -34.40 -17.71
N ARG A 425 9.95 -33.77 -17.11
CA ARG A 425 9.78 -33.04 -15.83
C ARG A 425 8.87 -31.84 -15.99
N ASP A 426 9.08 -31.07 -17.06
CA ASP A 426 8.30 -29.88 -17.40
C ASP A 426 6.83 -30.26 -17.65
N PHE A 427 6.60 -31.36 -18.39
CA PHE A 427 5.28 -31.97 -18.57
C PHE A 427 4.61 -32.38 -17.25
N LEU A 428 5.35 -33.01 -16.33
CA LEU A 428 4.85 -33.39 -15.00
C LEU A 428 4.53 -32.17 -14.11
N LEU A 429 5.27 -31.08 -14.28
CA LEU A 429 5.09 -29.79 -13.59
C LEU A 429 4.02 -28.90 -14.24
N LEU A 430 3.28 -29.40 -15.22
CA LEU A 430 2.20 -28.69 -15.92
C LEU A 430 2.68 -27.45 -16.70
N GLU A 431 3.87 -27.50 -17.34
CA GLU A 431 4.23 -26.43 -18.27
C GLU A 431 3.26 -26.39 -19.47
N PRO A 432 2.78 -25.21 -19.89
CA PRO A 432 1.88 -25.08 -21.03
C PRO A 432 2.63 -25.25 -22.36
N GLU A 433 2.15 -26.16 -23.21
CA GLU A 433 2.68 -26.43 -24.55
C GLU A 433 1.88 -25.67 -25.64
N GLY A 434 0.72 -25.10 -25.29
CA GLY A 434 -0.17 -24.39 -26.20
C GLY A 434 -1.10 -25.31 -27.01
N LEU A 435 -0.98 -26.63 -26.84
CA LEU A 435 -1.79 -27.65 -27.50
C LEU A 435 -2.10 -28.78 -26.51
N LEU A 436 -3.36 -29.21 -26.48
CA LEU A 436 -3.78 -30.35 -25.68
C LEU A 436 -3.74 -31.64 -26.52
N ARG A 437 -3.00 -32.66 -26.05
CA ARG A 437 -2.85 -33.98 -26.69
C ARG A 437 -3.42 -35.11 -25.87
#